data_AF-A0A5R9P045-F1
#
_entry.id   AF-A0A5R9P045-F1
#
_cell.length_a   1.000
_cell.length_b   1.000
_cell.length_c   1.000
_cell.angle_alpha   90.00
_cell.angle_beta   90.00
_cell.angle_gamma   90.00
#
_symmetry.space_group_name_H-M   'P 1'
#
loop_
_entity.id
_entity.type
_entity.pdbx_description
1 polymer ?
#
loop_
_entity_poly.entity_id
_entity_poly.type
_entity_poly.pdbx_seq_one_letter_code
_entity_poly.pdbx_strand_id
1 'polypeptide(L)'
;MNAYLAQYPQVEGTEDFTPERLRAIAAKWDAVMEQIEEGNDPVPGANMSLAHHRAEQARGIADYMEREGISSCRNIGCFQLDSVNKGDVVRLRKGIVLGSLHPKDRKNNYKKVNGVTRNISVHRCEHGYTDNLHKPHKAVVAMPRVVWAGTDGYWMDAKLDDIEIISRAA
;
A
#
# COMPACT_ATOMS: atom_id res chain seq x y z
N MET A 1 -4.85 12.76 1.28
CA MET A 1 -5.12 11.65 2.22
C MET A 1 -5.80 10.56 1.42
N ASN A 2 -5.30 9.33 1.45
CA ASN A 2 -5.86 8.23 0.69
C ASN A 2 -7.31 7.98 1.11
N ALA A 3 -8.23 7.85 0.15
CA ALA A 3 -9.63 7.52 0.41
C ALA A 3 -9.79 6.22 1.22
N TYR A 4 -8.80 5.32 1.15
CA TYR A 4 -8.83 4.01 1.82
C TYR A 4 -8.67 4.08 3.35
N LEU A 5 -7.81 4.98 3.87
CA LEU A 5 -7.64 5.21 5.32
C LEU A 5 -8.47 6.40 5.81
N ALA A 6 -8.83 7.33 4.93
CA ALA A 6 -9.71 8.46 5.26
C ALA A 6 -11.12 8.00 5.70
N GLN A 7 -11.50 6.76 5.37
CA GLN A 7 -12.76 6.20 5.80
C GLN A 7 -12.78 5.94 7.32
N TYR A 8 -11.67 5.49 7.93
CA TYR A 8 -11.65 5.02 9.33
C TYR A 8 -10.37 5.42 10.12
N PRO A 9 -9.98 6.72 10.14
CA PRO A 9 -8.73 7.17 10.75
C PRO A 9 -8.60 6.87 12.25
N GLN A 10 -9.73 6.82 12.97
CA GLN A 10 -9.79 6.48 14.40
C GLN A 10 -9.36 5.03 14.70
N VAL A 11 -9.58 4.13 13.75
CA VAL A 11 -9.19 2.73 13.87
C VAL A 11 -7.76 2.54 13.37
N GLU A 12 -7.45 3.12 12.20
CA GLU A 12 -6.24 2.80 11.44
C GLU A 12 -5.03 3.70 11.75
N GLY A 13 -5.21 4.95 12.18
CA GLY A 13 -4.13 5.89 12.53
C GLY A 13 -3.28 6.40 11.35
N THR A 14 -2.25 7.22 11.63
CA THR A 14 -1.44 7.90 10.59
C THR A 14 0.07 7.63 10.64
N GLU A 15 0.53 6.84 11.60
CA GLU A 15 1.94 6.46 11.76
C GLU A 15 2.33 5.40 10.73
N ASP A 16 3.60 4.99 10.62
CA ASP A 16 3.99 3.88 9.74
C ASP A 16 3.49 2.54 10.30
N PHE A 17 3.19 1.57 9.43
CA PHE A 17 2.67 0.27 9.83
C PHE A 17 3.82 -0.64 10.28
N THR A 18 3.67 -1.22 11.47
CA THR A 18 4.50 -2.30 11.99
C THR A 18 3.64 -3.56 12.18
N PRO A 19 4.21 -4.77 12.32
CA PRO A 19 3.45 -5.96 12.64
C PRO A 19 2.57 -5.79 13.89
N GLU A 20 3.11 -5.18 14.95
CA GLU A 20 2.40 -4.94 16.21
C GLU A 20 1.23 -3.97 16.01
N ARG A 21 1.44 -2.89 15.24
CA ARG A 21 0.39 -1.93 14.96
C ARG A 21 -0.73 -2.53 14.11
N LEU A 22 -0.39 -3.34 13.11
CA LEU A 22 -1.40 -4.03 12.29
C LEU A 22 -2.20 -5.02 13.15
N ARG A 23 -1.58 -5.72 14.09
CA ARG A 23 -2.31 -6.55 15.07
C ARG A 23 -3.22 -5.72 15.98
N ALA A 24 -2.78 -4.54 16.42
CA ALA A 24 -3.62 -3.63 17.18
C ALA A 24 -4.80 -3.10 16.35
N ILE A 25 -4.60 -2.80 15.07
CA ILE A 25 -5.68 -2.44 14.13
C ILE A 25 -6.67 -3.59 13.99
N ALA A 26 -6.20 -4.83 13.84
CA ALA A 26 -7.06 -6.00 13.79
C ALA A 26 -7.92 -6.14 15.05
N ALA A 27 -7.30 -6.01 16.24
CA ALA A 27 -8.02 -6.08 17.52
C ALA A 27 -9.07 -4.97 17.67
N LYS A 28 -8.81 -3.76 17.16
CA LYS A 28 -9.84 -2.70 17.14
C LYS A 28 -11.00 -3.03 16.20
N TRP A 29 -10.72 -3.62 15.04
CA TRP A 29 -11.78 -4.09 14.14
C TRP A 29 -12.57 -5.27 14.73
N ASP A 30 -11.94 -6.12 15.55
CA ASP A 30 -12.64 -7.15 16.33
C ASP A 30 -13.61 -6.53 17.32
N ALA A 31 -13.19 -5.51 18.08
CA ALA A 31 -14.08 -4.78 18.98
C ALA A 31 -15.23 -4.08 18.23
N VAL A 32 -15.00 -3.61 17.00
CA VAL A 32 -16.07 -3.07 16.13
C VAL A 32 -17.06 -4.16 15.74
N MET A 33 -16.60 -5.38 15.46
CA MET A 33 -17.49 -6.52 15.18
C MET A 33 -18.37 -6.83 16.39
N GLU A 34 -17.79 -6.93 17.59
CA GLU A 34 -18.54 -7.16 18.84
C GLU A 34 -19.62 -6.09 19.06
N GLN A 35 -19.27 -4.81 18.87
CA GLN A 35 -20.22 -3.72 19.02
C GLN A 35 -21.37 -3.78 17.98
N ILE A 36 -21.07 -4.19 16.75
CA ILE A 36 -22.11 -4.40 15.71
C ILE A 36 -23.04 -5.56 16.08
N GLU A 37 -22.51 -6.66 16.64
CA GLU A 37 -23.33 -7.80 17.11
C GLU A 37 -24.28 -7.40 18.25
N GLU A 38 -23.84 -6.49 19.12
CA GLU A 38 -24.66 -5.90 20.18
C GLU A 38 -25.69 -4.87 19.68
N GLY A 39 -25.70 -4.59 18.37
CA GLY A 39 -26.63 -3.65 17.74
C GLY A 39 -26.19 -2.19 17.82
N ASN A 40 -24.94 -1.92 18.16
CA ASN A 40 -24.36 -0.57 18.13
C ASN A 40 -23.80 -0.25 16.74
N ASP A 41 -23.72 1.05 16.41
CA ASP A 41 -23.00 1.56 15.24
C ASP A 41 -21.80 2.39 15.70
N PRO A 42 -20.65 1.75 15.98
CA PRO A 42 -19.50 2.46 16.54
C PRO A 42 -18.71 3.25 15.50
N VAL A 43 -18.89 2.92 14.23
CA VAL A 43 -18.14 3.49 13.11
C VAL A 43 -19.08 3.63 11.92
N PRO A 44 -19.50 4.86 11.57
CA PRO A 44 -20.47 5.09 10.51
C PRO A 44 -20.09 4.38 9.19
N GLY A 45 -21.01 3.56 8.70
CA GLY A 45 -20.85 2.83 7.44
C GLY A 45 -19.96 1.58 7.53
N ALA A 46 -19.42 1.24 8.71
CA ALA A 46 -18.84 -0.07 8.94
C ALA A 46 -19.96 -1.12 9.06
N ASN A 47 -19.73 -2.29 8.47
CA ASN A 47 -20.60 -3.45 8.64
C ASN A 47 -19.74 -4.67 9.00
N MET A 48 -20.41 -5.76 9.39
CA MET A 48 -19.73 -6.99 9.81
C MET A 48 -18.73 -7.51 8.77
N SER A 49 -19.11 -7.54 7.50
CA SER A 49 -18.25 -8.04 6.43
C SER A 49 -17.00 -7.18 6.23
N LEU A 50 -17.15 -5.85 6.30
CA LEU A 50 -16.02 -4.93 6.19
C LEU A 50 -15.08 -5.07 7.39
N ALA A 51 -15.63 -5.10 8.60
CA ALA A 51 -14.84 -5.22 9.82
C ALA A 51 -14.03 -6.53 9.83
N HIS A 52 -14.66 -7.65 9.47
CA HIS A 52 -13.98 -8.93 9.32
C HIS A 52 -12.87 -8.87 8.28
N HIS A 53 -13.18 -8.33 7.09
CA HIS A 53 -12.21 -8.21 6.00
C HIS A 53 -10.99 -7.37 6.41
N ARG A 54 -11.21 -6.25 7.11
CA ARG A 54 -10.14 -5.37 7.58
C ARG A 54 -9.28 -6.02 8.65
N ALA A 55 -9.90 -6.73 9.60
CA ALA A 55 -9.17 -7.49 10.62
C ALA A 55 -8.29 -8.58 9.98
N GLU A 56 -8.84 -9.35 9.04
CA GLU A 56 -8.07 -10.37 8.30
C GLU A 56 -6.92 -9.78 7.49
N GLN A 57 -7.16 -8.66 6.79
CA GLN A 57 -6.12 -7.98 6.03
C GLN A 57 -4.98 -7.50 6.92
N ALA A 58 -5.31 -6.87 8.05
CA ALA A 58 -4.32 -6.38 9.00
C ALA A 58 -3.46 -7.53 9.56
N ARG A 59 -4.08 -8.64 10.00
CA ARG A 59 -3.36 -9.82 10.48
C ARG A 59 -2.47 -10.44 9.39
N GLY A 60 -3.03 -10.68 8.21
CA GLY A 60 -2.30 -11.31 7.12
C GLY A 60 -1.12 -10.48 6.62
N ILE A 61 -1.23 -9.15 6.65
CA ILE A 61 -0.08 -8.28 6.34
C ILE A 61 0.95 -8.29 7.47
N ALA A 62 0.53 -8.32 8.75
CA ALA A 62 1.47 -8.44 9.86
C ALA A 62 2.33 -9.70 9.74
N ASP A 63 1.70 -10.85 9.45
CA ASP A 63 2.39 -12.12 9.25
C ASP A 63 3.32 -12.09 8.02
N TYR A 64 2.88 -11.43 6.94
CA TYR A 64 3.72 -11.18 5.77
C TYR A 64 4.96 -10.34 6.12
N MET A 65 4.78 -9.25 6.87
CA MET A 65 5.88 -8.37 7.27
C MET A 65 6.93 -9.13 8.09
N GLU A 66 6.51 -9.93 9.07
CA GLU A 66 7.44 -10.72 9.90
C GLU A 66 8.21 -11.74 9.06
N ARG A 67 7.52 -12.44 8.16
CA ARG A 67 8.15 -13.44 7.29
C ARG A 67 9.17 -12.82 6.33
N GLU A 68 8.87 -11.64 5.79
CA GLU A 68 9.76 -10.93 4.87
C GLU A 68 10.79 -10.04 5.61
N GLY A 69 10.79 -10.01 6.95
CA GLY A 69 11.69 -9.20 7.75
C GLY A 69 11.48 -7.69 7.61
N ILE A 70 10.26 -7.25 7.29
CA ILE A 70 9.88 -5.85 7.19
C ILE A 70 9.49 -5.35 8.58
N SER A 71 10.31 -4.48 9.19
CA SER A 71 10.05 -3.94 10.53
C SER A 71 9.02 -2.81 10.53
N SER A 72 9.01 -1.99 9.50
CA SER A 72 8.08 -0.87 9.33
C SER A 72 7.91 -0.52 7.85
N CYS A 73 6.71 -0.13 7.47
CA CYS A 73 6.38 0.28 6.10
C CYS A 73 5.25 1.31 6.12
N ARG A 74 5.40 2.36 5.32
CA ARG A 74 4.42 3.46 5.28
C ARG A 74 3.23 3.11 4.40
N ASN A 75 3.47 2.35 3.33
CA ASN A 75 2.44 1.92 2.40
C ASN A 75 2.62 0.43 2.08
N ILE A 76 1.77 -0.43 2.67
CA ILE A 76 1.86 -1.89 2.57
C ILE A 76 0.52 -2.54 2.20
N GLY A 77 0.52 -3.32 1.12
CA GLY A 77 -0.70 -3.96 0.64
C GLY A 77 -1.82 -2.93 0.45
N CYS A 78 -2.97 -3.19 1.03
CA CYS A 78 -4.09 -2.25 1.02
C CYS A 78 -3.93 -1.08 2.02
N PHE A 79 -3.05 -1.17 3.03
CA PHE A 79 -2.83 -0.11 4.01
C PHE A 79 -1.87 0.94 3.47
N GLN A 80 -2.38 2.13 3.18
CA GLN A 80 -1.63 3.16 2.47
C GLN A 80 -1.92 4.55 3.03
N LEU A 81 -0.91 5.18 3.62
CA LEU A 81 -0.97 6.50 4.24
C LEU A 81 -0.80 7.63 3.25
N ASP A 82 0.09 7.42 2.28
CA ASP A 82 0.40 8.43 1.30
C ASP A 82 -0.58 8.33 0.12
N SER A 83 -0.81 9.46 -0.53
CA SER A 83 -1.62 9.51 -1.75
C SER A 83 -0.89 10.33 -2.79
N VAL A 84 -0.91 9.84 -4.03
CA VAL A 84 -0.33 10.53 -5.19
C VAL A 84 -1.39 10.57 -6.28
N ASN A 85 -1.56 11.75 -6.86
CA ASN A 85 -2.53 11.98 -7.92
C ASN A 85 -1.85 11.98 -9.28
N LYS A 86 -2.64 11.75 -10.33
CA LYS A 86 -2.20 12.00 -11.70
C LYS A 86 -1.77 13.45 -11.83
N GLY A 87 -0.60 13.68 -12.43
CA GLY A 87 0.00 15.00 -12.61
C GLY A 87 0.91 15.46 -11.47
N ASP A 88 0.91 14.80 -10.32
CA ASP A 88 1.90 15.08 -9.26
C ASP A 88 3.31 14.83 -9.80
N VAL A 89 4.27 15.66 -9.37
CA VAL A 89 5.69 15.45 -9.67
C VAL A 89 6.34 14.79 -8.47
N VAL A 90 6.90 13.62 -8.70
CA VAL A 90 7.57 12.83 -7.65
C VAL A 90 9.01 12.57 -8.04
N ARG A 91 9.86 12.40 -7.04
CA ARG A 91 11.27 12.11 -7.17
C ARG A 91 11.54 10.69 -6.74
N LEU A 92 12.16 9.91 -7.62
CA LEU A 92 12.60 8.54 -7.33
C LEU A 92 13.82 8.56 -6.42
N ARG A 93 13.79 7.83 -5.29
CA ARG A 93 14.96 7.72 -4.39
C ARG A 93 16.12 7.01 -5.09
N LYS A 94 17.34 7.31 -4.65
CA LYS A 94 18.56 6.70 -5.23
C LYS A 94 18.64 5.21 -4.86
N GLY A 95 18.94 4.36 -5.84
CA GLY A 95 19.24 2.94 -5.62
C GLY A 95 18.02 2.02 -5.58
N ILE A 96 16.82 2.54 -5.84
CA ILE A 96 15.60 1.75 -5.88
C ILE A 96 15.53 0.86 -7.13
N VAL A 97 14.73 -0.20 -7.03
CA VAL A 97 14.44 -1.12 -8.14
C VAL A 97 13.13 -0.71 -8.77
N LEU A 98 13.16 -0.36 -10.06
CA LEU A 98 11.97 0.04 -10.80
C LEU A 98 11.34 -1.15 -11.51
N GLY A 99 10.02 -1.17 -11.61
CA GLY A 99 9.31 -2.05 -12.53
C GLY A 99 9.29 -1.51 -13.96
N SER A 100 9.27 -2.40 -14.95
CA SER A 100 9.20 -2.08 -16.39
C SER A 100 8.24 -3.03 -17.09
N LEU A 101 7.29 -2.47 -17.87
CA LEU A 101 6.40 -3.26 -18.74
C LEU A 101 7.01 -3.53 -20.13
N HIS A 102 8.29 -3.22 -20.34
CA HIS A 102 8.97 -3.47 -21.60
C HIS A 102 9.06 -4.99 -21.88
N PRO A 103 8.73 -5.48 -23.09
CA PRO A 103 8.75 -6.91 -23.45
C PRO A 103 10.07 -7.63 -23.16
N LYS A 104 11.19 -6.94 -23.37
CA LYS A 104 12.55 -7.44 -23.06
C LYS A 104 12.82 -7.61 -21.55
N ASP A 105 12.14 -6.81 -20.72
CA ASP A 105 12.31 -6.83 -19.27
C ASP A 105 11.32 -7.80 -18.59
N ARG A 106 10.35 -8.37 -19.34
CA ARG A 106 9.28 -9.26 -18.83
C ARG A 106 9.76 -10.45 -18.02
N LYS A 107 11.00 -10.93 -18.22
CA LYS A 107 11.54 -12.06 -17.45
C LYS A 107 11.95 -11.68 -16.02
N ASN A 108 12.37 -10.43 -15.83
CA ASN A 108 12.86 -9.96 -14.54
C ASN A 108 11.99 -8.87 -13.93
N ASN A 109 11.02 -8.30 -14.66
CA ASN A 109 10.10 -7.22 -14.27
C ASN A 109 10.75 -5.99 -13.60
N TYR A 110 12.08 -5.94 -13.52
CA TYR A 110 12.80 -5.04 -12.64
C TYR A 110 14.06 -4.50 -13.32
N LYS A 111 14.20 -3.18 -13.34
CA LYS A 111 15.39 -2.46 -13.75
C LYS A 111 15.98 -1.75 -12.54
N LYS A 112 17.17 -2.17 -12.10
CA LYS A 112 17.92 -1.44 -11.08
C LYS A 112 18.43 -0.13 -11.68
N VAL A 113 17.91 1.00 -11.22
CA VAL A 113 18.40 2.31 -11.64
C VAL A 113 19.52 2.73 -10.72
N ASN A 114 20.74 2.71 -11.24
CA ASN A 114 21.89 3.25 -10.52
C ASN A 114 21.80 4.78 -10.44
N GLY A 115 21.87 5.27 -9.20
CA GLY A 115 22.58 6.51 -8.86
C GLY A 115 21.97 7.87 -9.20
N VAL A 116 21.01 7.97 -10.13
CA VAL A 116 20.44 9.27 -10.53
C VAL A 116 18.99 9.36 -10.09
N THR A 117 18.78 10.10 -9.01
CA THR A 117 17.48 10.62 -8.58
C THR A 117 16.80 11.31 -9.77
N ARG A 118 15.55 10.95 -10.10
CA ARG A 118 14.82 11.53 -11.24
C ARG A 118 13.47 12.04 -10.79
N ASN A 119 13.11 13.24 -11.26
CA ASN A 119 11.75 13.74 -11.15
C ASN A 119 10.93 13.15 -12.30
N ILE A 120 9.74 12.64 -11.97
CA ILE A 120 8.79 12.06 -12.91
C ILE A 120 7.42 12.68 -12.68
N SER A 121 6.63 12.80 -13.75
CA SER A 121 5.22 13.16 -13.66
C SER A 121 4.39 11.90 -13.56
N VAL A 122 3.55 11.82 -12.52
CA VAL A 122 2.71 10.65 -12.26
C VAL A 122 1.63 10.54 -13.32
N HIS A 123 1.50 9.37 -13.94
CA HIS A 123 0.38 9.07 -14.83
C HIS A 123 -0.81 8.50 -14.06
N ARG A 124 -0.55 7.52 -13.17
CA ARG A 124 -1.54 6.96 -12.25
C ARG A 124 -0.86 6.38 -11.00
N CYS A 125 -1.64 6.21 -9.94
CA CYS A 125 -1.26 5.44 -8.76
C CYS A 125 -2.06 4.13 -8.76
N GLU A 126 -1.37 3.00 -8.70
CA GLU A 126 -1.96 1.69 -8.48
C GLU A 126 -2.04 1.45 -6.99
N HIS A 127 -3.25 1.20 -6.49
CA HIS A 127 -3.46 0.87 -5.09
C HIS A 127 -2.89 -0.52 -4.83
N GLY A 128 -2.24 -0.66 -3.67
CA GLY A 128 -1.83 -1.98 -3.24
C GLY A 128 -3.03 -2.83 -2.88
N TYR A 129 -2.85 -4.14 -2.92
CA TYR A 129 -3.89 -5.10 -2.61
C TYR A 129 -3.31 -6.32 -1.91
N THR A 130 -4.20 -7.08 -1.28
CA THR A 130 -3.88 -8.35 -0.67
C THR A 130 -4.77 -9.43 -1.21
N ASP A 131 -4.21 -10.62 -1.43
CA ASP A 131 -4.98 -11.81 -1.80
C ASP A 131 -4.37 -13.06 -1.15
N ASN A 132 -5.18 -14.10 -0.96
CA ASN A 132 -4.77 -15.40 -0.43
C ASN A 132 -4.00 -15.32 0.91
N LEU A 133 -4.32 -14.36 1.78
CA LEU A 133 -3.63 -14.15 3.07
C LEU A 133 -3.66 -15.40 3.97
N HIS A 134 -4.73 -16.20 3.87
CA HIS A 134 -4.91 -17.48 4.59
C HIS A 134 -4.07 -18.64 4.02
N LYS A 135 -3.38 -18.47 2.89
CA LYS A 135 -2.50 -19.48 2.29
C LYS A 135 -1.05 -19.03 2.44
N PRO A 136 -0.31 -19.49 3.47
CA PRO A 136 1.02 -18.98 3.77
C PRO A 136 1.97 -18.94 2.55
N HIS A 137 1.96 -19.98 1.72
CA HIS A 137 2.82 -20.14 0.54
C HIS A 137 2.27 -19.46 -0.74
N LYS A 138 1.12 -18.78 -0.67
CA LYS A 138 0.49 -18.07 -1.79
C LYS A 138 -0.02 -16.67 -1.42
N ALA A 139 0.25 -16.20 -0.20
CA ALA A 139 -0.15 -14.87 0.22
C ALA A 139 0.45 -13.82 -0.71
N VAL A 140 -0.41 -13.01 -1.32
CA VAL A 140 -0.03 -11.92 -2.21
C VAL A 140 -0.22 -10.62 -1.45
N VAL A 141 0.86 -9.88 -1.25
CA VAL A 141 0.83 -8.51 -0.75
C VAL A 141 1.48 -7.63 -1.82
N ALA A 142 0.65 -6.96 -2.61
CA ALA A 142 1.10 -6.03 -3.63
C ALA A 142 1.19 -4.63 -3.03
N MET A 143 2.39 -4.05 -3.01
CA MET A 143 2.61 -2.68 -2.53
C MET A 143 1.98 -1.66 -3.49
N PRO A 144 1.45 -0.52 -2.99
CA PRO A 144 1.02 0.59 -3.83
C PRO A 144 2.16 1.12 -4.70
N ARG A 145 1.84 1.51 -5.95
CA ARG A 145 2.85 1.91 -6.94
C ARG A 145 2.46 3.16 -7.69
N VAL A 146 3.46 3.94 -8.05
CA VAL A 146 3.32 5.03 -9.00
C VAL A 146 3.75 4.55 -10.38
N VAL A 147 2.94 4.85 -11.38
CA VAL A 147 3.18 4.50 -12.79
C VAL A 147 3.37 5.77 -13.61
N TRP A 148 4.36 5.76 -14.50
CA TRP A 148 4.63 6.86 -15.44
C TRP A 148 5.14 6.34 -16.78
N ALA A 149 5.13 7.21 -17.79
CA ALA A 149 5.66 6.89 -19.10
C ALA A 149 7.20 6.76 -19.04
N GLY A 150 7.70 5.57 -19.33
CA GLY A 150 9.12 5.27 -19.45
C GLY A 150 9.70 5.63 -20.82
N THR A 151 10.95 5.24 -21.03
CA THR A 151 11.60 5.34 -22.35
C THR A 151 10.99 4.32 -23.32
N ASP A 152 11.02 4.64 -24.61
CA ASP A 152 10.57 3.76 -25.71
C ASP A 152 9.07 3.40 -25.71
N GLY A 153 8.24 4.20 -25.03
CA GLY A 153 6.77 4.06 -25.05
C GLY A 153 6.21 3.01 -24.09
N TYR A 154 7.02 2.47 -23.18
CA TYR A 154 6.58 1.51 -22.17
C TYR A 154 6.39 2.14 -20.81
N TRP A 155 5.50 1.56 -20.00
CA TRP A 155 5.26 2.03 -18.64
C TRP A 155 6.33 1.55 -17.66
N MET A 156 6.66 2.41 -16.71
CA MET A 156 7.54 2.12 -15.58
C MET A 156 6.76 2.30 -14.29
N ASP A 157 7.13 1.54 -13.26
CA ASP A 157 6.55 1.64 -11.94
C ASP A 157 7.59 1.65 -10.82
N ALA A 158 7.22 2.23 -9.68
CA ALA A 158 8.00 2.24 -8.44
C ALA A 158 7.04 2.14 -7.27
N LYS A 159 7.47 1.53 -6.17
CA LYS A 159 6.67 1.52 -4.94
C LYS A 159 6.47 2.95 -4.45
N LEU A 160 5.33 3.21 -3.83
CA LEU A 160 5.02 4.52 -3.25
C LEU A 160 6.01 4.92 -2.15
N ASP A 161 6.54 3.96 -1.39
CA ASP A 161 7.57 4.20 -0.36
C ASP A 161 8.94 4.62 -0.93
N ASP A 162 9.18 4.34 -2.21
CA ASP A 162 10.45 4.59 -2.89
C ASP A 162 10.52 5.98 -3.55
N ILE A 163 9.51 6.81 -3.34
CA ILE A 163 9.40 8.14 -3.95
C ILE A 163 9.24 9.26 -2.92
N GLU A 164 9.52 10.48 -3.36
CA GLU A 164 9.32 11.73 -2.61
C GLU A 164 8.43 12.65 -3.44
N ILE A 165 7.42 13.26 -2.83
CA ILE A 165 6.50 14.16 -3.56
C ILE A 165 7.12 15.56 -3.61
N ILE A 166 7.39 16.06 -4.81
CA ILE A 166 8.08 17.35 -5.03
C ILE A 166 7.06 18.46 -5.28
N SER A 167 6.03 18.19 -6.06
CA SER A 167 4.94 19.14 -6.27
C SER A 167 3.62 18.41 -6.52
N ARG A 168 2.53 19.01 -6.07
CA ARG A 168 1.18 18.54 -6.36
C ARG A 168 0.71 19.09 -7.70
N ALA A 169 -0.11 18.31 -8.41
CA ALA A 169 -0.88 18.84 -9.54
C ALA A 169 -1.72 20.04 -9.05
N ALA A 170 -1.75 21.10 -9.87
CA ALA A 170 -2.56 22.29 -9.63
C ALA A 170 -4.07 22.00 -9.81
#